data_AF-A0A6G9SCG2-F1
#
_entry.id   AF-A0A6G9SCG2-F1
#
_cell.length_a   1.000
_cell.length_b   1.000
_cell.length_c   1.000
_cell.angle_alpha   90.00
_cell.angle_beta   90.00
_cell.angle_gamma   90.00
#
_symmetry.space_group_name_H-M   'P 1'
#
loop_
_entity.id
_entity.type
_entity.pdbx_description
1 polymer ?
#
loop_
_entity_poly.entity_id
_entity_poly.type
_entity_poly.pdbx_seq_one_letter_code
_entity_poly.pdbx_strand_id
1 'polypeptide(L)' 'MSISRIIANITQYISEAAMRIFAPSDDAYPVIGVQPFTGDPYKKGMADNW' A
#
# COMPACT_ATOMS: atom_id res chain seq x y z
N MET A 1 11.16 -34.79 15.99
CA MET A 1 10.49 -35.76 15.11
C MET A 1 10.18 -35.07 13.78
N SER A 2 10.32 -35.74 12.63
CA SER A 2 10.13 -35.11 11.31
C SER A 2 8.71 -34.52 11.13
N ILE A 3 7.69 -35.20 11.67
CA ILE A 3 6.28 -34.77 11.63
C ILE A 3 6.04 -33.42 12.31
N SER A 4 6.66 -33.16 13.47
CA SER A 4 6.42 -31.91 14.22
C SER A 4 6.93 -30.70 13.44
N ARG A 5 8.01 -30.88 12.67
CA ARG A 5 8.56 -29.83 11.79
C ARG A 5 7.66 -29.55 10.59
N ILE A 6 7.05 -30.59 10.01
CA ILE A 6 6.10 -30.45 8.90
C ILE A 6 4.86 -29.65 9.35
N ILE A 7 4.29 -29.99 10.51
CA ILE A 7 3.13 -29.28 11.06
C ILE A 7 3.48 -27.81 11.34
N ALA A 8 4.63 -27.56 11.98
CA ALA A 8 5.07 -26.19 12.27
C ALA A 8 5.20 -25.33 11.00
N ASN A 9 5.76 -25.88 9.91
CA ASN A 9 5.89 -25.17 8.65
C ASN A 9 4.53 -24.85 8.01
N ILE A 10 3.57 -25.78 8.07
CA ILE A 10 2.21 -25.55 7.54
C ILE A 10 1.50 -24.47 8.36
N THR A 11 1.57 -24.54 9.68
CA THR A 11 0.98 -23.54 10.56
C THR A 11 1.59 -22.17 10.29
N GLN A 12 2.91 -22.06 10.18
CA GLN A 12 3.60 -20.80 9.87
C GLN A 12 3.11 -20.22 8.54
N TYR A 13 3.08 -21.01 7.47
CA TYR A 13 2.66 -20.56 6.14
C TYR A 13 1.22 -20.01 6.14
N ILE A 14 0.30 -20.71 6.81
CA ILE A 14 -1.10 -20.27 6.92
C ILE A 14 -1.22 -19.02 7.79
N SER A 15 -0.50 -18.97 8.92
CA SER A 15 -0.51 -17.82 9.83
C SER A 15 0.04 -16.55 9.17
N GLU A 16 1.11 -16.63 8.38
CA GLU A 16 1.67 -15.50 7.64
C GLU A 16 0.67 -14.95 6.61
N ALA A 17 0.00 -15.85 5.87
CA ALA A 17 -1.05 -15.46 4.92
C ALA A 17 -2.26 -14.82 5.62
N ALA A 18 -2.69 -15.39 6.75
CA ALA A 18 -3.78 -14.85 7.55
C ALA A 18 -3.44 -13.45 8.09
N MET A 19 -2.23 -13.25 8.61
CA MET A 19 -1.75 -11.93 9.04
C MET A 19 -1.76 -10.93 7.89
N ARG A 20 -1.38 -11.32 6.67
CA ARG A 20 -1.42 -10.41 5.53
C ARG A 20 -2.84 -9.95 5.16
N ILE A 21 -3.85 -10.80 5.34
CA ILE A 21 -5.24 -10.51 4.95
C ILE A 21 -6.00 -9.79 6.08
N PHE A 22 -5.78 -10.22 7.32
CA PHE A 22 -6.58 -9.81 8.48
C PHE A 22 -5.82 -8.92 9.47
N ALA A 23 -4.55 -8.58 9.21
CA ALA A 23 -3.89 -7.55 9.99
C ALA A 23 -4.67 -6.23 9.89
N PRO A 24 -4.61 -5.38 10.93
CA PRO A 24 -5.05 -4.01 10.82
C PRO A 24 -4.50 -3.39 9.54
N SER A 25 -5.36 -2.71 8.80
CA SER A 25 -4.93 -2.03 7.57
C SER A 25 -3.78 -1.09 7.91
N ASP A 26 -2.64 -1.23 7.23
CA ASP A 26 -1.60 -0.19 7.20
C ASP A 26 -2.04 0.93 6.23
N ASP A 27 -3.32 1.27 6.31
CA ASP A 27 -3.89 2.47 5.69
C ASP A 27 -3.54 3.63 6.62
N ALA A 28 -2.26 3.97 6.65
CA ALA A 28 -1.76 5.22 7.16
C ALA A 28 -1.91 6.33 6.11
N TYR A 29 -2.83 6.20 5.15
CA TYR A 29 -3.16 7.34 4.30
C TYR A 29 -3.90 8.36 5.17
N PRO A 30 -3.52 9.64 5.10
CA PRO A 30 -4.25 10.65 5.82
C PRO A 30 -5.71 10.64 5.34
N VAL A 31 -6.65 10.77 6.28
CA VAL A 31 -8.12 10.81 6.01
C VAL A 31 -8.48 11.89 4.97
N ILE A 32 -7.58 12.85 4.75
CA ILE A 32 -7.65 13.85 3.71
C ILE A 32 -6.41 13.76 2.81
N GLY A 33 -6.61 13.65 1.50
CA GLY A 33 -5.51 13.86 0.55
C GLY A 33 -5.05 15.31 0.64
N VAL A 34 -3.76 15.55 0.89
CA VAL A 34 -3.18 16.88 0.69
C VAL A 34 -2.86 16.98 -0.80
N GLN A 35 -3.53 17.88 -1.52
CA GLN A 35 -3.22 18.14 -2.93
C GLN A 35 -1.80 18.74 -3.02
N PRO A 36 -0.78 18.00 -3.52
CA PRO A 36 0.61 18.46 -3.46
C PRO A 36 0.92 19.55 -4.50
N PHE A 37 0.03 19.72 -5.49
CA PHE A 37 0.13 20.76 -6.51
C PHE A 37 -1.14 21.59 -6.51
N THR A 38 -1.07 22.80 -5.99
CA THR A 38 -1.95 23.88 -6.44
C THR A 38 -1.45 24.27 -7.83
N GLY A 39 -1.83 23.50 -8.86
CA GLY A 39 -1.43 23.81 -10.23
C GLY A 39 -1.88 25.22 -10.56
N ASP A 40 -0.96 26.09 -10.97
CA ASP A 40 -1.34 27.40 -11.51
C ASP A 40 -2.26 27.16 -12.71
N PRO A 41 -3.42 27.83 -12.79
CA PRO A 41 -4.29 27.71 -13.95
C PRO A 41 -3.51 28.02 -15.22
N TYR A 42 -3.68 27.20 -16.26
CA TYR A 42 -3.08 27.44 -17.57
C TYR A 42 -3.39 28.86 -18.05
N LYS A 43 -2.35 29.70 -18.18
CA LYS A 43 -2.47 31.03 -18.79
C LYS A 43 -2.50 30.84 -20.30
N LYS A 44 -3.68 31.02 -20.90
CA LYS A 44 -3.89 30.99 -22.35
C LYS A 44 -2.91 31.95 -23.03
N GLY A 45 -2.02 31.42 -23.88
CA GLY A 45 -1.12 32.21 -24.74
C GLY A 45 0.39 31.98 -24.54
N MET A 46 0.83 31.08 -23.65
CA MET A 46 2.26 30.77 -23.47
C MET A 46 2.76 29.56 -24.27
N ALA A 47 1.89 28.88 -25.04
CA ALA A 47 2.27 27.71 -25.84
C ALA A 47 2.87 28.07 -27.22
N ASP A 48 2.75 29.31 -27.67
CA ASP A 48 3.17 29.73 -29.02
C ASP A 48 4.61 30.25 -29.11
N ASN A 49 5.37 30.20 -28.01
CA ASN A 49 6.75 30.66 -27.96
C ASN A 49 7.68 29.46 -27.67
N TRP A 50 7.81 28.54 -28.63
CA TRP A 50 8.84 27.50 -28.65
C TRP A 50 9.80 27.73 -29.81
#